data_AF-V7HV16-F1
#
_entry.id   AF-V7HV16-F1
#
_cell.length_a   1.000
_cell.length_b   1.000
_cell.length_c   1.000
_cell.angle_alpha   90.00
_cell.angle_beta   90.00
_cell.angle_gamma   90.00
#
_symmetry.space_group_name_H-M   'P 1'
#
loop_
_entity.id
_entity.type
_entity.pdbx_description
1 polymer ?
#
loop_
_entity_poly.entity_id
_entity_poly.type
_entity_poly.pdbx_seq_one_letter_code
_entity_poly.pdbx_strand_id
1 'polypeptide(L)' 'MIADREIPKLGDRKITASIGVAQLRDDDESLDHAIQRADAALYSAKHSGRNCWRSC' A
#
# COMPACT_ATOMS: atom_id res chain seq x y z
N MET A 1 2.86 14.33 7.62
CA MET A 1 1.88 13.24 7.83
C MET A 1 0.97 13.22 6.61
N ILE A 2 1.14 12.24 5.72
CA ILE A 2 0.50 12.20 4.40
C ILE A 2 -0.77 11.34 4.52
N ALA A 3 -1.86 11.90 5.05
CA ALA A 3 -3.18 11.25 5.01
C ALA A 3 -4.36 12.22 5.12
N ASP A 4 -4.11 13.54 5.11
CA ASP A 4 -5.16 14.56 5.31
C ASP A 4 -5.73 15.06 3.97
N ARG A 5 -6.01 14.14 3.06
CA ARG A 5 -6.61 14.49 1.77
C ARG A 5 -7.96 13.80 1.66
N GLU A 6 -9.02 14.56 1.88
CA GLU A 6 -10.38 14.10 1.66
C GLU A 6 -10.51 13.58 0.22
N ILE A 7 -10.93 12.34 0.09
CA ILE A 7 -11.26 11.76 -1.20
C ILE A 7 -12.55 12.45 -1.67
N PRO A 8 -12.55 13.14 -2.82
CA PRO A 8 -13.73 13.85 -3.30
C PRO A 8 -14.90 12.87 -3.42
N LYS A 9 -16.08 13.26 -2.89
CA LYS A 9 -17.30 12.44 -2.93
C LYS A 9 -17.60 12.07 -4.38
N LEU A 10 -17.41 10.81 -4.73
CA LEU A 10 -17.53 10.31 -6.10
C LEU A 10 -18.99 9.94 -6.47
N GLY A 11 -19.99 10.63 -5.92
CA GLY A 11 -21.41 10.27 -6.06
C GLY A 11 -21.66 8.81 -5.66
N ASP A 12 -22.33 8.04 -6.51
CA ASP A 12 -22.62 6.61 -6.30
C ASP A 12 -21.47 5.66 -6.66
N ARG A 13 -20.28 6.18 -6.99
CA ARG A 13 -19.16 5.35 -7.42
C ARG A 13 -18.38 4.82 -6.21
N LYS A 14 -18.26 3.49 -6.14
CA LYS A 14 -17.40 2.81 -5.18
C LYS A 14 -15.96 2.80 -5.68
N ILE A 15 -15.05 3.32 -4.86
CA ILE A 15 -13.61 3.17 -5.07
C ILE A 15 -13.07 2.09 -4.15
N THR A 16 -12.04 1.40 -4.60
CA THR A 16 -11.29 0.44 -3.78
C THR A 16 -9.81 0.79 -3.86
N ALA A 17 -9.09 0.52 -2.77
CA ALA A 17 -7.65 0.65 -2.72
C ALA A 17 -7.03 -0.74 -2.51
N SER A 18 -5.80 -0.90 -2.97
CA SER A 18 -4.95 -2.04 -2.59
C SER A 18 -3.78 -1.47 -1.81
N ILE A 19 -3.35 -2.18 -0.78
CA ILE A 19 -2.37 -1.66 0.20
C ILE A 19 -1.26 -2.70 0.34
N GLY A 20 -0.01 -2.25 0.23
CA GLY A 20 1.17 -3.04 0.58
C GLY A 20 1.75 -2.54 1.90
N VAL A 21 2.06 -3.46 2.80
CA VAL A 21 2.59 -3.15 4.14
C VAL A 21 3.93 -3.87 4.30
N ALA A 22 4.95 -3.16 4.78
CA ALA A 22 6.20 -3.76 5.18
C ALA A 22 6.56 -3.29 6.59
N GLN A 23 7.06 -4.22 7.40
CA GLN A 23 7.62 -3.89 8.71
C GLN A 23 9.09 -3.55 8.55
N LEU A 24 9.54 -2.42 9.10
CA LEU A 24 10.98 -2.10 9.17
C LEU A 24 11.69 -3.16 10.02
N ARG A 25 12.71 -3.81 9.44
CA ARG A 25 13.53 -4.82 10.11
C ARG A 25 14.91 -4.24 10.41
N ASP A 26 15.57 -4.79 11.43
CA ASP A 26 16.95 -4.39 11.78
C ASP A 26 17.95 -4.73 10.66
N ASP A 27 17.62 -5.71 9.82
CA ASP A 27 18.39 -6.09 8.62
C ASP A 27 18.15 -5.15 7.42
N ASP A 28 17.16 -4.25 7.46
CA ASP A 28 16.98 -3.27 6.39
C ASP A 28 18.08 -2.20 6.53
N GLU A 29 19.03 -2.19 5.59
CA GLU A 29 20.13 -1.20 5.56
C GLU A 29 19.63 0.25 5.48
N SER A 30 18.39 0.46 5.01
CA SER A 30 17.74 1.77 4.95
C SER A 30 16.21 1.69 4.93
N LEU A 31 15.57 2.81 5.22
CA LEU A 31 14.12 2.97 5.10
C LEU A 31 13.62 2.70 3.67
N ASP A 32 14.43 2.99 2.65
CA ASP A 32 14.10 2.74 1.25
C ASP A 32 13.90 1.25 0.95
N HIS A 33 14.64 0.35 1.64
CA HIS A 33 14.43 -1.09 1.52
C HIS A 33 13.06 -1.51 2.05
N ALA A 34 12.64 -0.97 3.21
CA ALA A 34 11.30 -1.22 3.74
C ALA A 34 10.20 -0.67 2.81
N ILE A 35 10.41 0.51 2.20
CA ILE A 35 9.47 1.10 1.23
C ILE A 35 9.38 0.23 -0.04
N GLN A 36 10.50 -0.23 -0.58
CA GLN A 36 10.50 -1.13 -1.75
C GLN A 36 9.74 -2.43 -1.48
N ARG A 37 9.91 -3.01 -0.29
CA ARG A 37 9.16 -4.21 0.11
C ARG A 37 7.66 -3.94 0.23
N ALA A 38 7.27 -2.78 0.78
CA ALA A 38 5.87 -2.38 0.84
C ALA A 38 5.29 -2.18 -0.57
N ASP A 39 6.04 -1.57 -1.49
CA ASP A 39 5.61 -1.38 -2.88
C ASP A 39 5.49 -2.72 -3.62
N ALA A 40 6.41 -3.66 -3.39
CA ALA A 40 6.31 -5.01 -3.94
C ALA A 40 5.05 -5.75 -3.43
N ALA A 41 4.72 -5.62 -2.15
CA ALA A 41 3.49 -6.17 -1.58
C ALA A 41 2.23 -5.51 -2.19
N LEU A 42 2.27 -4.19 -2.43
CA LEU A 42 1.21 -3.46 -3.11
C LEU A 42 1.02 -3.95 -4.55
N TYR A 43 2.11 -4.15 -5.28
CA TYR A 43 2.08 -4.63 -6.65
C TYR A 43 1.47 -6.04 -6.73
N SER A 44 1.83 -6.91 -5.78
CA SER A 44 1.23 -8.25 -5.63
C SER A 44 -0.27 -8.16 -5.35
N ALA A 45 -0.70 -7.26 -4.46
CA ALA A 45 -2.13 -7.03 -4.18
C ALA A 45 -2.90 -6.54 -5.42
N LYS A 46 -2.29 -5.68 -6.25
CA LYS A 46 -2.88 -5.23 -7.51
C LYS A 46 -3.02 -6.36 -8.53
N HIS A 47 -2.05 -7.27 -8.59
CA HIS A 47 -2.07 -8.41 -9.52
C HIS A 47 -3.03 -9.53 -9.08
N SER A 48 -3.25 -9.72 -7.78
CA SER A 48 -4.11 -10.80 -7.26
C SER A 48 -5.61 -10.50 -7.25
N GLY A 49 -6.09 -9.58 -8.08
CA GLY A 49 -7.51 -9.21 -8.17
C GLY A 49 -7.89 -7.85 -7.59
N ARG A 50 -6.92 -7.07 -7.07
CA ARG A 50 -7.12 -5.73 -6.45
C ARG A 50 -8.04 -5.81 -5.21
N ASN A 51 -8.36 -4.67 -4.61
CA ASN A 51 -9.18 -4.56 -3.38
C ASN A 51 -8.72 -5.48 -2.21
N CYS A 52 -7.42 -5.68 -2.07
CA CYS A 52 -6.83 -6.49 -1.00
C CYS A 52 -5.57 -5.83 -0.44
N TRP A 53 -5.15 -6.27 0.74
CA TRP A 53 -3.91 -5.85 1.37
C TRP A 53 -2.94 -7.04 1.45
N ARG A 54 -1.63 -6.77 1.31
CA ARG A 54 -0.58 -7.78 1.48
C ARG A 54 0.57 -7.22 2.33
N SER A 55 1.21 -8.11 3.06
CA SER A 55 2.35 -7.79 3.93
C SER A 55 3.57 -8.66 3.61
N CYS A 56 4.77 -8.14 3.89
CA CYS A 56 6.06 -8.82 3.70
C CYS A 56 7.05 -8.59 4.85
#